data_AF-A0A7Y1YFU3-F1
#
_entry.id   AF-A0A7Y1YFU3-F1
#
_cell.length_a   1.000
_cell.length_b   1.000
_cell.length_c   1.000
_cell.angle_alpha   90.00
_cell.angle_beta   90.00
_cell.angle_gamma   90.00
#
_symmetry.space_group_name_H-M   'P 1'
#
loop_
_entity.id
_entity.type
_entity.pdbx_description
1 polymer ?
#
loop_
_entity_poly.entity_id
_entity_poly.type
_entity_poly.pdbx_seq_one_letter_code
_entity_poly.pdbx_strand_id
1 'polypeptide(L)'
;MGDSMYRTERYKLLIGHSFGGLFVLHTLVNHPGIFNSYLAIGPSLWWDDQRLVIHQMDSFLLNQKDLRGHVYMTMGNEGGSMLGGTWKFTALLEERGSKELLWKFDLMPDQTHGSVVHLSTYNGLEYIFKDWSFKANRDNFLSGGAIAVRAFNKRVDKFYALPSPIPSRNLVSIGKEILASGDDDEKLALGILQMAVEVDTTNQEAYNNYGEFLLRHGHYHKAIRIFQRSYRLDSTNLTTLIHLKNLGVNIDNHLPDIPFSKQLYDEHIGTYIMNVEAVQLTVDEQKLWVEEGPATQGLELELFPIGIDQFYHMKDKVKITFRRENGEIDGLDVEIDGQIIRASKRKP
;
A
#
# COMPACT_ATOMS: atom_id res chain seq x y z
N MET A 1 -19.11 21.87 -15.73
CA MET A 1 -20.17 20.83 -15.86
C MET A 1 -19.82 19.53 -15.11
N GLY A 2 -18.55 19.17 -14.89
CA GLY A 2 -18.20 17.97 -14.10
C GLY A 2 -18.39 18.11 -12.58
N ASP A 3 -17.88 19.20 -11.99
CA ASP A 3 -17.81 19.41 -10.53
C ASP A 3 -19.19 19.43 -9.84
N SER A 4 -20.28 19.69 -10.57
CA SER A 4 -21.66 19.69 -10.04
C SER A 4 -22.32 18.32 -10.07
N MET A 5 -21.77 17.36 -10.81
CA MET A 5 -22.34 16.02 -11.01
C MET A 5 -21.58 14.93 -10.27
N TYR A 6 -20.31 15.17 -9.95
CA TYR A 6 -19.42 14.20 -9.32
C TYR A 6 -18.59 14.85 -8.21
N ARG A 7 -18.20 14.05 -7.21
CA ARG A 7 -17.18 14.46 -6.24
C ARG A 7 -15.83 14.51 -6.97
N THR A 8 -15.39 15.71 -7.33
CA THR A 8 -14.11 15.95 -7.99
C THR A 8 -13.07 16.46 -7.00
N GLU A 9 -11.83 16.01 -7.15
CA GLU A 9 -10.70 16.60 -6.42
C GLU A 9 -10.27 17.94 -7.01
N ARG A 10 -9.48 18.70 -6.25
CA ARG A 10 -8.97 20.01 -6.71
C ARG A 10 -7.93 19.89 -7.82
N TYR A 11 -7.26 18.74 -7.92
CA TYR A 11 -6.25 18.50 -8.94
C TYR A 11 -6.88 18.31 -10.32
N LYS A 12 -6.55 19.19 -11.27
CA LYS A 12 -7.08 19.18 -12.63
C LYS A 12 -5.93 19.01 -13.63
N LEU A 13 -6.07 18.03 -14.51
CA LEU A 13 -5.16 17.75 -15.63
C LEU A 13 -5.90 18.05 -16.94
N LEU A 14 -5.28 18.82 -17.83
CA LEU A 14 -5.77 19.04 -19.18
C LEU A 14 -4.89 18.28 -20.18
N ILE A 15 -5.52 17.45 -21.02
CA ILE A 15 -4.87 16.68 -22.08
C ILE A 15 -5.46 17.11 -23.42
N GLY A 16 -4.60 17.36 -24.42
CA GLY A 16 -5.05 17.74 -25.75
C GLY A 16 -4.06 17.37 -26.83
N HIS A 17 -4.59 16.98 -28.00
CA HIS A 17 -3.84 16.59 -29.18
C HIS A 17 -4.01 17.60 -30.32
N SER A 18 -2.95 17.88 -31.07
CA SER A 18 -2.99 18.77 -32.23
C SER A 18 -3.47 20.18 -31.85
N PHE A 19 -4.59 20.66 -32.41
CA PHE A 19 -5.25 21.89 -31.95
C PHE A 19 -5.71 21.84 -30.49
N GLY A 20 -6.05 20.67 -29.96
CA GLY A 20 -6.28 20.48 -28.53
C GLY A 20 -5.00 20.69 -27.72
N GLY A 21 -3.83 20.31 -28.26
CA GLY A 21 -2.53 20.59 -27.64
C GLY A 21 -2.19 22.07 -27.68
N LEU A 22 -2.54 22.77 -28.76
CA LEU A 22 -2.48 24.24 -28.82
C LEU A 22 -3.36 24.87 -27.73
N PHE A 23 -4.60 24.38 -27.56
CA PHE A 23 -5.50 24.85 -26.51
C PHE A 23 -4.94 24.60 -25.10
N VAL A 24 -4.33 23.44 -24.85
CA VAL A 24 -3.64 23.14 -23.59
C VAL A 24 -2.58 24.21 -23.27
N LEU A 25 -1.70 24.50 -24.21
CA LEU A 25 -0.66 25.52 -24.00
C LEU A 25 -1.23 26.94 -23.93
N HIS A 26 -2.27 27.23 -24.71
CA HIS A 26 -2.97 28.52 -24.64
C HIS A 26 -3.59 28.75 -23.26
N THR A 27 -4.22 27.74 -22.66
CA THR A 27 -4.79 27.85 -21.31
C THR A 27 -3.73 28.05 -20.23
N LEU A 28 -2.59 27.37 -20.31
CA LEU A 28 -1.46 27.61 -19.41
C LEU A 28 -1.01 29.08 -19.44
N VAL A 29 -0.90 29.66 -20.64
CA VAL A 29 -0.39 31.02 -20.85
C VAL A 29 -1.40 32.11 -20.49
N ASN A 30 -2.67 31.93 -20.88
CA ASN A 30 -3.67 32.98 -20.75
C ASN A 30 -4.56 32.83 -19.51
N HIS A 31 -4.58 31.65 -18.90
CA HIS A 31 -5.38 31.34 -17.72
C HIS A 31 -4.59 30.47 -16.72
N PRO A 32 -3.43 30.96 -16.24
CA PRO A 32 -2.58 30.19 -15.33
C PRO A 32 -3.36 29.77 -14.07
N GLY A 33 -3.15 28.53 -13.63
CA GLY A 33 -3.72 28.01 -12.38
C GLY A 33 -5.13 27.42 -12.49
N ILE A 34 -5.79 27.45 -13.65
CA ILE A 34 -7.06 26.71 -13.85
C ILE A 34 -6.82 25.19 -13.82
N PHE A 35 -5.68 24.74 -14.35
CA PHE A 35 -5.22 23.36 -14.27
C PHE A 35 -3.87 23.29 -13.53
N ASN A 36 -3.65 22.16 -12.86
CA ASN A 36 -2.41 21.85 -12.16
C ASN A 36 -1.37 21.23 -13.09
N SER A 37 -1.83 20.50 -14.11
CA SER A 37 -0.97 19.83 -15.07
C SER A 37 -1.52 19.88 -16.48
N TYR A 38 -0.61 19.88 -17.44
CA TYR A 38 -0.87 20.11 -18.85
C TYR A 38 -0.14 19.05 -19.67
N LEU A 39 -0.87 18.32 -20.51
CA LEU A 39 -0.34 17.33 -21.42
C LEU A 39 -0.68 17.73 -22.86
N ALA A 40 0.29 18.31 -23.55
CA ALA A 40 0.13 18.84 -24.91
C ALA A 40 0.81 17.91 -25.93
N ILE A 41 -0.01 17.18 -26.68
CA ILE A 41 0.42 16.15 -27.63
C ILE A 41 0.45 16.75 -29.04
N GLY A 42 1.63 16.79 -29.66
CA GLY A 42 1.82 17.35 -31.00
C GLY A 42 1.15 18.73 -31.18
N PRO A 43 1.41 19.71 -30.29
CA PRO A 43 0.64 20.95 -30.27
C PRO A 43 0.84 21.75 -31.57
N SER A 44 -0.25 22.25 -32.16
CA SER A 44 -0.25 23.02 -33.41
C SER A 44 0.29 24.45 -33.26
N LEU A 45 1.50 24.59 -32.73
CA LEU A 45 2.16 25.87 -32.45
C LEU A 45 2.57 26.67 -33.69
N TRP A 46 2.44 26.10 -34.88
CA TRP A 46 2.60 26.81 -36.15
C TRP A 46 1.42 27.74 -36.47
N TRP A 47 0.26 27.50 -35.86
CA TRP A 47 -0.97 28.23 -36.14
C TRP A 47 -0.86 29.72 -35.79
N ASP A 48 -1.56 30.57 -36.56
CA ASP A 48 -1.59 32.03 -36.40
C ASP A 48 -0.18 32.64 -36.30
N ASP A 49 0.67 32.26 -37.27
CA ASP A 49 2.07 32.72 -37.36
C ASP A 49 2.86 32.55 -36.05
N GLN A 50 2.61 31.44 -35.34
CA GLN A 50 3.20 31.10 -34.04
C GLN A 50 2.92 32.13 -32.92
N ARG A 51 1.83 32.90 -33.02
CA ARG A 51 1.50 33.99 -32.08
C ARG A 51 1.59 33.60 -30.60
N LEU A 52 1.16 32.39 -30.24
CA LEU A 52 1.22 31.90 -28.85
C LEU A 52 2.66 31.92 -28.31
N VAL A 53 3.64 31.46 -29.10
CA VAL A 53 5.04 31.36 -28.66
C VAL A 53 5.81 32.66 -28.88
N ILE A 54 5.52 33.39 -29.96
CA ILE A 54 6.26 34.63 -30.30
C ILE A 54 5.84 35.81 -29.42
N HIS A 55 4.54 35.94 -29.10
CA HIS A 55 4.03 37.16 -28.45
C HIS A 55 3.47 36.92 -27.06
N GLN A 56 2.71 35.84 -26.86
CA GLN A 56 1.98 35.63 -25.61
C GLN A 56 2.86 35.01 -24.52
N MET A 57 3.61 33.95 -24.85
CA MET A 57 4.46 33.24 -23.89
C MET A 57 5.55 34.12 -23.29
N ASP A 58 6.21 34.94 -24.11
CA ASP A 58 7.28 35.83 -23.67
C ASP A 58 6.76 36.86 -22.64
N SER A 59 5.65 37.53 -22.97
CA SER A 59 4.98 38.49 -22.09
C SER A 59 4.44 37.84 -20.81
N PHE A 60 3.93 36.62 -20.92
CA PHE A 60 3.41 35.85 -19.79
C PHE A 60 4.52 35.49 -18.79
N LEU A 61 5.62 34.90 -19.25
CA LEU A 61 6.72 34.48 -18.38
C LEU A 61 7.46 35.66 -17.73
N LEU A 62 7.39 36.88 -18.29
CA LEU A 62 7.90 38.07 -17.63
C LEU A 62 7.10 38.41 -16.36
N ASN A 63 5.78 38.19 -16.38
CA ASN A 63 4.87 38.61 -15.32
C ASN A 63 4.51 37.48 -14.34
N GLN A 64 4.58 36.21 -14.77
CA GLN A 64 4.18 35.06 -13.96
C GLN A 64 5.39 34.20 -13.56
N LYS A 65 5.92 34.45 -12.36
CA LYS A 65 7.15 33.79 -11.86
C LYS A 65 6.91 32.65 -10.87
N ASP A 66 5.68 32.47 -10.42
CA ASP A 66 5.28 31.56 -9.34
C ASP A 66 4.43 30.37 -9.83
N LEU A 67 4.48 30.08 -11.13
CA LEU A 67 3.80 28.91 -11.69
C LEU A 67 4.27 27.63 -11.02
N ARG A 68 3.31 26.75 -10.73
CA ARG A 68 3.56 25.43 -10.16
C ARG A 68 2.75 24.39 -10.91
N GLY A 69 3.35 23.23 -11.17
CA GLY A 69 2.64 22.13 -11.81
C GLY A 69 3.53 21.32 -12.73
N HIS A 70 2.89 20.63 -13.68
CA HIS A 70 3.58 19.83 -14.70
C HIS A 70 3.16 20.24 -16.11
N VAL A 71 4.14 20.32 -17.02
CA VAL A 71 3.90 20.46 -18.46
C VAL A 71 4.61 19.33 -19.19
N TYR A 72 3.85 18.41 -19.76
CA TYR A 72 4.39 17.34 -20.60
C TYR A 72 4.02 17.59 -22.05
N MET A 73 5.04 17.71 -22.90
CA MET A 73 4.87 17.92 -24.33
C MET A 73 5.45 16.73 -25.09
N THR A 74 4.79 16.38 -26.18
CA THR A 74 5.33 15.38 -27.12
C THR A 74 5.15 15.83 -28.56
N MET A 75 5.95 15.27 -29.45
CA MET A 75 5.82 15.42 -30.89
C MET A 75 6.23 14.10 -31.55
N GLY A 76 5.53 13.69 -32.60
CA GLY A 76 5.96 12.58 -33.45
C GLY A 76 7.04 13.03 -34.44
N ASN A 77 6.93 12.59 -35.68
CA ASN A 77 7.82 12.92 -36.78
C ASN A 77 7.47 14.22 -37.53
N GLU A 78 6.64 15.08 -36.94
CA GLU A 78 6.34 16.40 -37.50
C GLU A 78 7.59 17.30 -37.49
N GLY A 79 7.76 18.07 -38.56
CA GLY A 79 8.88 18.99 -38.76
C GLY A 79 8.45 20.44 -38.94
N GLY A 80 9.36 21.25 -39.48
CA GLY A 80 9.08 22.62 -39.88
C GLY A 80 8.67 23.53 -38.71
N SER A 81 7.74 24.45 -38.98
CA SER A 81 7.28 25.46 -38.03
C SER A 81 6.57 24.87 -36.81
N MET A 82 6.04 23.65 -36.89
CA MET A 82 5.42 22.96 -35.75
C MET A 82 6.48 22.58 -34.71
N LEU A 83 7.50 21.84 -35.15
CA LEU A 83 8.64 21.46 -34.29
C LEU A 83 9.41 22.70 -33.82
N GLY A 84 9.65 23.66 -34.70
CA GLY A 84 10.31 24.92 -34.36
C GLY A 84 9.54 25.72 -33.30
N GLY A 85 8.21 25.75 -33.37
CA GLY A 85 7.35 26.38 -32.37
C GLY A 85 7.47 25.70 -31.00
N THR A 86 7.47 24.37 -30.95
CA THR A 86 7.66 23.61 -29.71
C THR A 86 9.04 23.84 -29.10
N TRP A 87 10.10 23.83 -29.91
CA TRP A 87 11.45 24.13 -29.43
C TRP A 87 11.57 25.53 -28.83
N LYS A 88 10.97 26.51 -29.48
CA LYS A 88 10.94 27.87 -28.96
C LYS A 88 10.17 27.95 -27.63
N PHE A 89 9.05 27.23 -27.51
CA PHE A 89 8.27 27.17 -26.27
C PHE A 89 9.08 26.55 -25.13
N THR A 90 9.77 25.43 -25.37
CA THR A 90 10.62 24.79 -24.37
C THR A 90 11.82 25.65 -23.98
N ALA A 91 12.43 26.37 -24.93
CA ALA A 91 13.54 27.27 -24.65
C ALA A 91 13.11 28.42 -23.72
N LEU A 92 11.92 28.98 -23.93
CA LEU A 92 11.36 30.01 -23.05
C LEU A 92 11.09 29.48 -21.63
N LEU A 93 10.59 28.25 -21.51
CA LEU A 93 10.42 27.60 -20.20
C LEU A 93 11.76 27.36 -19.50
N GLU A 94 12.79 26.93 -20.22
CA GLU A 94 14.13 26.73 -19.67
C GLU A 94 14.74 28.06 -19.18
N GLU A 95 14.66 29.11 -19.98
CA GLU A 95 15.29 30.40 -19.68
C GLU A 95 14.58 31.16 -18.56
N ARG A 96 13.24 31.08 -18.50
CA ARG A 96 12.42 32.01 -17.69
C ARG A 96 11.35 31.34 -16.84
N GLY A 97 11.14 30.04 -17.00
CA GLY A 97 10.12 29.29 -16.28
C GLY A 97 10.36 29.24 -14.78
N SER A 98 9.27 29.08 -14.02
CA SER A 98 9.34 28.83 -12.59
C SER A 98 10.03 27.48 -12.33
N LYS A 99 10.90 27.42 -11.31
CA LYS A 99 11.49 26.16 -10.84
C LYS A 99 10.47 25.18 -10.27
N GLU A 100 9.26 25.66 -9.95
CA GLU A 100 8.14 24.87 -9.44
C GLU A 100 7.21 24.38 -10.57
N LEU A 101 7.45 24.81 -11.82
CA LEU A 101 6.79 24.29 -13.01
C LEU A 101 7.68 23.25 -13.67
N LEU A 102 7.46 21.99 -13.32
CA LEU A 102 8.22 20.87 -13.87
C LEU A 102 7.77 20.61 -15.30
N TRP A 103 8.69 20.51 -16.24
CA TRP A 103 8.32 20.25 -17.63
C TRP A 103 9.26 19.27 -18.32
N LYS A 104 8.74 18.63 -19.37
CA LYS A 104 9.51 17.75 -20.25
C LYS A 104 8.92 17.79 -21.65
N PHE A 105 9.80 17.70 -22.64
CA PHE A 105 9.44 17.51 -24.04
C PHE A 105 10.13 16.26 -24.58
N ASP A 106 9.33 15.33 -25.11
CA ASP A 106 9.83 14.12 -25.77
C ASP A 106 9.50 14.15 -27.28
N LEU A 107 10.54 14.15 -28.11
CA LEU A 107 10.43 13.92 -29.55
C LEU A 107 10.43 12.42 -29.84
N MET A 108 9.44 11.95 -30.58
CA MET A 108 9.14 10.53 -30.80
C MET A 108 9.16 10.22 -32.30
N PRO A 109 10.34 10.17 -32.94
CA PRO A 109 10.46 10.13 -34.40
C PRO A 109 9.85 8.89 -35.07
N ASP A 110 9.68 7.81 -34.30
CA ASP A 110 9.00 6.59 -34.79
C ASP A 110 7.46 6.70 -34.77
N GLN A 111 6.93 7.80 -34.22
CA GLN A 111 5.50 8.09 -34.18
C GLN A 111 5.10 9.10 -35.25
N THR A 112 3.90 8.97 -35.76
CA THR A 112 3.25 9.96 -36.65
C THR A 112 2.37 10.90 -35.83
N HIS A 113 1.93 12.01 -36.43
CA HIS A 113 0.98 12.94 -35.79
C HIS A 113 -0.27 12.23 -35.23
N GLY A 114 -0.76 11.18 -35.89
CA GLY A 114 -1.92 10.41 -35.43
C GLY A 114 -1.58 9.34 -34.37
N SER A 115 -0.42 8.67 -34.49
CA SER A 115 -0.08 7.54 -33.60
C SER A 115 0.50 7.96 -32.26
N VAL A 116 1.05 9.18 -32.17
CA VAL A 116 1.77 9.67 -30.98
C VAL A 116 0.86 9.81 -29.75
N VAL A 117 -0.47 9.91 -29.92
CA VAL A 117 -1.44 10.20 -28.86
C VAL A 117 -1.42 9.20 -27.70
N HIS A 118 -1.46 7.90 -28.02
CA HIS A 118 -1.59 6.87 -26.98
C HIS A 118 -0.34 6.80 -26.11
N LEU A 119 0.84 6.71 -26.74
CA LEU A 119 2.11 6.63 -26.04
C LEU A 119 2.43 7.94 -25.28
N SER A 120 2.04 9.09 -25.82
CA SER A 120 2.16 10.38 -25.12
C SER A 120 1.29 10.47 -23.88
N THR A 121 0.07 9.94 -23.95
CA THR A 121 -0.83 9.93 -22.79
C THR A 121 -0.25 9.05 -21.69
N TYR A 122 0.22 7.85 -22.04
CA TYR A 122 0.89 6.95 -21.10
C TYR A 122 2.12 7.59 -20.46
N ASN A 123 3.08 8.04 -21.28
CA ASN A 123 4.32 8.65 -20.78
C ASN A 123 4.07 9.93 -19.99
N GLY A 124 3.07 10.72 -20.40
CA GLY A 124 2.71 11.95 -19.70
C GLY A 124 2.12 11.70 -18.33
N LEU A 125 1.25 10.68 -18.18
CA LEU A 125 0.74 10.29 -16.86
C LEU A 125 1.86 9.76 -15.95
N GLU A 126 2.76 8.91 -16.49
CA GLU A 126 3.94 8.45 -15.75
C GLU A 126 4.83 9.62 -15.31
N TYR A 127 5.10 10.59 -16.20
CA TYR A 127 5.89 11.77 -15.88
C TYR A 127 5.22 12.65 -14.80
N ILE A 128 3.92 12.94 -14.99
CA ILE A 128 3.17 13.84 -14.11
C ILE A 128 3.04 13.24 -12.71
N PHE A 129 2.84 11.93 -12.57
CA PHE A 129 2.59 11.26 -11.29
C PHE A 129 3.77 10.45 -10.75
N LYS A 130 4.97 10.59 -11.33
CA LYS A 130 6.18 9.87 -10.90
C LYS A 130 6.44 9.99 -9.39
N ASP A 131 6.22 11.19 -8.83
CA ASP A 131 6.48 11.49 -7.42
C ASP A 131 5.37 10.98 -6.51
N TRP A 132 4.24 10.53 -7.07
CA TRP A 132 3.14 9.92 -6.34
C TRP A 132 3.28 8.40 -6.19
N SER A 133 4.28 7.79 -6.85
CA SER A 133 4.49 6.34 -6.85
C SER A 133 5.01 5.82 -5.50
N PHE A 134 4.20 5.00 -4.84
CA PHE A 134 4.62 4.25 -3.65
C PHE A 134 5.82 3.34 -3.93
N LYS A 135 5.76 2.58 -5.04
CA LYS A 135 6.80 1.60 -5.40
C LYS A 135 8.17 2.29 -5.58
N ALA A 136 8.19 3.43 -6.27
CA ALA A 136 9.43 4.18 -6.52
C ALA A 136 10.04 4.78 -5.25
N ASN A 137 9.26 4.94 -4.18
CA ASN A 137 9.72 5.54 -2.92
C ASN A 137 9.89 4.50 -1.79
N ARG A 138 9.62 3.21 -2.06
CA ARG A 138 9.59 2.17 -1.03
C ARG A 138 10.91 2.02 -0.28
N ASP A 139 12.02 1.98 -1.00
CA ASP A 139 13.35 1.80 -0.40
C ASP A 139 13.73 2.99 0.51
N ASN A 140 13.29 4.20 0.15
CA ASN A 140 13.44 5.39 0.99
C ASN A 140 12.58 5.28 2.26
N PHE A 141 11.43 4.62 2.21
CA PHE A 141 10.58 4.41 3.39
C PHE A 141 11.17 3.37 4.35
N LEU A 142 11.78 2.31 3.81
CA LEU A 142 12.49 1.31 4.62
C LEU A 142 13.66 1.95 5.37
N SER A 143 14.52 2.68 4.65
CA SER A 143 15.72 3.28 5.21
C SER A 143 15.47 4.54 6.06
N GLY A 144 14.45 5.33 5.72
CA GLY A 144 14.16 6.62 6.39
C GLY A 144 12.92 6.63 7.28
N GLY A 145 12.20 5.51 7.36
CA GLY A 145 11.01 5.34 8.20
C GLY A 145 9.97 6.45 8.04
N ALA A 146 9.34 6.82 9.16
CA ALA A 146 8.28 7.83 9.19
C ALA A 146 8.73 9.22 8.72
N ILE A 147 10.02 9.56 8.82
CA ILE A 147 10.55 10.84 8.33
C ILE A 147 10.49 10.86 6.80
N ALA A 148 10.94 9.79 6.14
CA ALA A 148 10.86 9.66 4.69
C ALA A 148 9.41 9.68 4.19
N VAL A 149 8.50 9.00 4.89
CA VAL A 149 7.07 9.03 4.56
C VAL A 149 6.47 10.44 4.68
N ARG A 150 6.78 11.18 5.76
CA ARG A 150 6.33 12.58 5.91
C ARG A 150 6.90 13.49 4.83
N ALA A 151 8.17 13.33 4.49
CA ALA A 151 8.81 14.08 3.42
C ALA A 151 8.14 13.80 2.06
N PHE A 152 7.82 12.53 1.79
CA PHE A 152 7.05 12.13 0.60
C PHE A 152 5.65 12.77 0.59
N ASN A 153 4.87 12.64 1.67
CA ASN A 153 3.55 13.24 1.75
C ASN A 153 3.58 14.76 1.54
N LYS A 154 4.59 15.46 2.08
CA LYS A 154 4.77 16.89 1.85
C LYS A 154 5.05 17.23 0.38
N ARG A 155 5.85 16.42 -0.32
CA ARG A 155 6.10 16.59 -1.76
C ARG A 155 4.84 16.35 -2.58
N VAL A 156 4.11 15.27 -2.28
CA VAL A 156 2.86 14.93 -2.96
C VAL A 156 1.82 16.03 -2.73
N ASP A 157 1.62 16.49 -1.50
CA ASP A 157 0.69 17.55 -1.18
C ASP A 157 1.04 18.87 -1.91
N LYS A 158 2.34 19.19 -1.98
CA LYS A 158 2.83 20.37 -2.71
C LYS A 158 2.39 20.39 -4.18
N PHE A 159 2.40 19.26 -4.87
CA PHE A 159 2.13 19.22 -6.32
C PHE A 159 0.71 18.79 -6.66
N TYR A 160 0.14 17.86 -5.91
CA TYR A 160 -1.11 17.22 -6.25
C TYR A 160 -2.26 17.68 -5.36
N ALA A 161 -2.00 18.01 -4.09
CA ALA A 161 -3.05 18.26 -3.09
C ALA A 161 -4.12 17.15 -3.08
N LEU A 162 -3.69 15.91 -3.30
CA LEU A 162 -4.51 14.70 -3.29
C LEU A 162 -4.33 13.96 -1.96
N PRO A 163 -5.30 13.14 -1.53
CA PRO A 163 -5.14 12.28 -0.35
C PRO A 163 -3.85 11.45 -0.42
N SER A 164 -3.26 11.18 0.76
CA SER A 164 -2.02 10.38 0.82
C SER A 164 -2.22 9.05 0.10
N PRO A 165 -1.34 8.68 -0.84
CA PRO A 165 -1.49 7.46 -1.61
C PRO A 165 -1.13 6.21 -0.82
N ILE A 166 -0.59 6.34 0.41
CA ILE A 166 -0.03 5.22 1.16
C ILE A 166 -1.10 4.68 2.10
N PRO A 167 -1.71 3.53 1.81
CA PRO A 167 -2.71 2.95 2.69
C PRO A 167 -2.05 2.41 3.96
N SER A 168 -2.79 2.37 5.07
CA SER A 168 -2.29 1.88 6.36
C SER A 168 -1.66 0.48 6.26
N ARG A 169 -2.24 -0.45 5.48
CA ARG A 169 -1.67 -1.79 5.23
C ARG A 169 -0.25 -1.76 4.65
N ASN A 170 0.06 -0.78 3.79
CA ASN A 170 1.40 -0.65 3.22
C ASN A 170 2.41 -0.15 4.26
N LEU A 171 1.97 0.75 5.16
CA LEU A 171 2.78 1.18 6.29
C LEU A 171 3.03 0.02 7.25
N VAL A 172 2.02 -0.81 7.55
CA VAL A 172 2.20 -2.03 8.34
C VAL A 172 3.23 -2.96 7.70
N SER A 173 3.14 -3.21 6.39
CA SER A 173 4.11 -4.03 5.66
C SER A 173 5.54 -3.48 5.77
N ILE A 174 5.73 -2.16 5.62
CA ILE A 174 7.04 -1.52 5.80
C ILE A 174 7.53 -1.68 7.24
N GLY A 175 6.68 -1.43 8.23
CA GLY A 175 7.04 -1.56 9.65
C GLY A 175 7.48 -2.98 10.01
N LYS A 176 6.78 -3.99 9.52
CA LYS A 176 7.15 -5.40 9.73
C LYS A 176 8.47 -5.77 9.07
N GLU A 177 8.74 -5.25 7.88
CA GLU A 177 10.00 -5.51 7.17
C GLU A 177 11.20 -4.88 7.87
N ILE A 178 11.05 -3.64 8.36
CA ILE A 178 12.08 -2.98 9.18
C ILE A 178 12.36 -3.79 10.45
N LEU A 179 11.34 -4.34 11.11
CA LEU A 179 11.55 -5.20 12.28
C LEU A 179 12.24 -6.52 11.93
N ALA A 180 12.08 -7.01 10.70
CA ALA A 180 12.71 -8.23 10.24
C ALA A 180 14.18 -8.02 9.83
N SER A 181 14.61 -6.79 9.52
CA SER A 181 15.99 -6.49 9.12
C SER A 181 16.99 -6.42 10.28
N GLY A 182 16.52 -6.31 11.53
CA GLY A 182 17.35 -6.35 12.73
C GLY A 182 17.03 -5.26 13.75
N ASP A 183 17.67 -5.35 14.93
CA ASP A 183 17.32 -4.54 16.11
C ASP A 183 17.75 -3.06 15.99
N ASP A 184 18.71 -2.72 15.12
CA ASP A 184 19.23 -1.35 15.00
C ASP A 184 18.18 -0.35 14.46
N ASP A 185 17.09 -0.84 13.85
CA ASP A 185 16.06 -0.03 13.18
C ASP A 185 14.70 0.05 13.91
N GLU A 186 14.63 -0.41 15.17
CA GLU A 186 13.39 -0.41 15.97
C GLU A 186 12.67 0.95 16.02
N LYS A 187 13.45 2.05 16.07
CA LYS A 187 12.89 3.42 16.07
C LYS A 187 12.20 3.78 14.74
N LEU A 188 12.71 3.27 13.62
CA LEU A 188 12.11 3.48 12.30
C LEU A 188 10.79 2.72 12.21
N ALA A 189 10.78 1.45 12.65
CA ALA A 189 9.58 0.63 12.71
C ALA A 189 8.50 1.23 13.61
N LEU A 190 8.86 1.70 14.81
CA LEU A 190 7.94 2.38 15.73
C LEU A 190 7.24 3.55 15.05
N GLY A 191 8.01 4.43 14.40
CA GLY A 191 7.45 5.61 13.73
C GLY A 191 6.47 5.24 12.62
N ILE A 192 6.77 4.19 11.85
CA ILE A 192 5.92 3.71 10.75
C ILE A 192 4.64 3.06 11.28
N LEU A 193 4.74 2.19 12.29
CA LEU A 193 3.57 1.52 12.89
C LEU A 193 2.64 2.51 13.58
N GLN A 194 3.19 3.52 14.25
CA GLN A 194 2.39 4.62 14.79
C GLN A 194 1.66 5.38 13.68
N MET A 195 2.34 5.68 12.58
CA MET A 195 1.71 6.36 11.44
C MET A 195 0.60 5.51 10.81
N ALA A 196 0.76 4.18 10.77
CA ALA A 196 -0.24 3.27 10.22
C ALA A 196 -1.60 3.38 10.94
N VAL A 197 -1.60 3.49 12.27
CA VAL A 197 -2.84 3.67 13.06
C VAL A 197 -3.39 5.09 13.01
N GLU A 198 -2.55 6.09 12.74
CA GLU A 198 -2.96 7.49 12.56
C GLU A 198 -3.66 7.72 11.21
N VAL A 199 -3.16 7.08 10.15
CA VAL A 199 -3.72 7.19 8.79
C VAL A 199 -5.06 6.47 8.68
N ASP A 200 -5.24 5.36 9.39
CA ASP A 200 -6.49 4.60 9.37
C ASP A 200 -6.83 4.08 10.78
N THR A 201 -7.74 4.79 11.44
CA THR A 201 -8.20 4.46 12.81
C THR A 201 -9.13 3.25 12.87
N THR A 202 -9.42 2.62 11.73
CA THR A 202 -10.21 1.40 11.58
C THR A 202 -9.37 0.18 11.19
N ASN A 203 -8.08 0.38 10.88
CA ASN A 203 -7.18 -0.71 10.52
C ASN A 203 -6.75 -1.49 11.77
N GLN A 204 -7.41 -2.61 12.02
CA GLN A 204 -7.10 -3.48 13.14
C GLN A 204 -5.68 -4.07 13.08
N GLU A 205 -5.23 -4.52 11.91
CA GLU A 205 -3.90 -5.10 11.72
C GLU A 205 -2.80 -4.11 12.16
N ALA A 206 -2.98 -2.82 11.86
CA ALA A 206 -2.08 -1.76 12.30
C ALA A 206 -2.02 -1.64 13.83
N TYR A 207 -3.17 -1.68 14.52
CA TYR A 207 -3.19 -1.67 15.99
C TYR A 207 -2.53 -2.92 16.58
N ASN A 208 -2.73 -4.10 15.99
CA ASN A 208 -2.11 -5.33 16.47
C ASN A 208 -0.58 -5.28 16.35
N ASN A 209 -0.05 -4.94 15.18
CA ASN A 209 1.39 -4.85 14.98
C ASN A 209 2.02 -3.75 15.84
N TYR A 210 1.35 -2.60 16.01
CA TYR A 210 1.83 -1.55 16.90
C TYR A 210 1.80 -1.98 18.37
N GLY A 211 0.74 -2.67 18.80
CA GLY A 211 0.61 -3.21 20.16
C GLY A 211 1.68 -4.26 20.46
N GLU A 212 1.94 -5.16 19.52
CA GLU A 212 2.98 -6.19 19.65
C GLU A 212 4.37 -5.57 19.77
N PHE A 213 4.68 -4.56 18.94
CA PHE A 213 5.90 -3.78 19.07
C PHE A 213 6.03 -3.20 20.49
N LEU A 214 5.01 -2.49 20.98
CA LEU A 214 5.02 -1.91 22.32
C LEU A 214 5.19 -2.95 23.42
N LEU A 215 4.58 -4.12 23.27
CA LEU A 215 4.68 -5.23 24.22
C LEU A 215 6.12 -5.74 24.33
N ARG A 216 6.77 -6.00 23.19
CA ARG A 216 8.16 -6.50 23.14
C ARG A 216 9.17 -5.53 23.78
N HIS A 217 8.89 -4.23 23.72
CA HIS A 217 9.76 -3.18 24.27
C HIS A 217 9.37 -2.75 25.69
N GLY A 218 8.56 -3.55 26.40
CA GLY A 218 8.20 -3.30 27.80
C GLY A 218 7.23 -2.13 28.02
N HIS A 219 6.61 -1.60 26.97
CA HIS A 219 5.63 -0.51 27.06
C HIS A 219 4.22 -1.02 27.36
N TYR A 220 4.08 -1.87 28.39
CA TYR A 220 2.87 -2.65 28.69
C TYR A 220 1.60 -1.80 28.78
N HIS A 221 1.61 -0.68 29.51
CA HIS A 221 0.43 0.19 29.64
C HIS A 221 -0.03 0.75 28.28
N LYS A 222 0.91 1.11 27.38
CA LYS A 222 0.55 1.58 26.04
C LYS A 222 0.04 0.43 25.18
N ALA A 223 0.69 -0.74 25.25
CA ALA A 223 0.28 -1.94 24.53
C ALA A 223 -1.16 -2.33 24.88
N ILE A 224 -1.54 -2.35 26.17
CA ILE A 224 -2.92 -2.62 26.62
C ILE A 224 -3.92 -1.68 25.94
N ARG A 225 -3.66 -0.36 25.95
CA ARG A 225 -4.58 0.62 25.34
C ARG A 225 -4.73 0.40 23.83
N ILE A 226 -3.64 0.05 23.16
CA ILE A 226 -3.61 -0.21 21.72
C ILE A 226 -4.36 -1.50 21.38
N PHE A 227 -4.13 -2.59 22.11
CA PHE A 227 -4.87 -3.83 21.94
C PHE A 227 -6.36 -3.67 22.29
N GLN A 228 -6.72 -2.91 23.31
CA GLN A 228 -8.12 -2.59 23.59
C GLN A 228 -8.79 -1.81 22.45
N ARG A 229 -8.03 -0.96 21.73
CA ARG A 229 -8.55 -0.28 20.54
C ARG A 229 -8.76 -1.27 19.39
N SER A 230 -7.79 -2.16 19.15
CA SER A 230 -7.94 -3.26 18.19
C SER A 230 -9.17 -4.13 18.49
N TYR A 231 -9.36 -4.50 19.76
CA TYR A 231 -10.48 -5.31 20.23
C TYR A 231 -11.85 -4.63 20.01
N ARG A 232 -11.92 -3.31 20.17
CA ARG A 232 -13.15 -2.56 19.88
C ARG A 232 -13.49 -2.48 18.38
N LEU A 233 -12.49 -2.63 17.50
CA LEU A 233 -12.72 -2.65 16.06
C LEU A 233 -13.22 -4.02 15.61
N ASP A 234 -12.64 -5.08 16.17
CA ASP A 234 -13.10 -6.45 15.98
C ASP A 234 -12.77 -7.28 17.22
N SER A 235 -13.84 -7.65 17.93
CA SER A 235 -13.79 -8.40 19.18
C SER A 235 -13.47 -9.88 19.00
N THR A 236 -13.48 -10.38 17.76
CA THR A 236 -13.25 -11.79 17.44
C THR A 236 -11.79 -12.10 17.10
N ASN A 237 -10.94 -11.07 16.97
CA ASN A 237 -9.54 -11.26 16.62
C ASN A 237 -8.73 -11.89 17.75
N LEU A 238 -8.32 -13.13 17.52
CA LEU A 238 -7.64 -13.95 18.50
C LEU A 238 -6.27 -13.41 18.92
N THR A 239 -5.49 -12.85 18.00
CA THR A 239 -4.19 -12.24 18.33
C THR A 239 -4.35 -11.15 19.39
N THR A 240 -5.36 -10.30 19.23
CA THR A 240 -5.68 -9.22 20.18
C THR A 240 -6.09 -9.77 21.54
N LEU A 241 -6.99 -10.76 21.54
CA LEU A 241 -7.52 -11.39 22.74
C LEU A 241 -6.40 -12.07 23.56
N ILE A 242 -5.52 -12.81 22.89
CA ILE A 242 -4.36 -13.48 23.50
C ILE A 242 -3.45 -12.44 24.17
N HIS A 243 -3.10 -11.36 23.46
CA HIS A 243 -2.24 -10.33 24.04
C HIS A 243 -2.88 -9.65 25.24
N LEU A 244 -4.18 -9.33 25.20
CA LEU A 244 -4.90 -8.74 26.34
C LEU A 244 -4.93 -9.69 27.55
N LYS A 245 -5.20 -10.98 27.34
CA LYS A 245 -5.20 -12.00 28.40
C LYS A 245 -3.81 -12.16 29.04
N ASN A 246 -2.77 -12.26 28.22
CA ASN A 246 -1.38 -12.36 28.71
C ASN A 246 -0.93 -11.12 29.49
N LEU A 247 -1.51 -9.96 29.19
CA LEU A 247 -1.30 -8.71 29.92
C LEU A 247 -2.16 -8.59 31.19
N GLY A 248 -2.92 -9.62 31.55
CA GLY A 248 -3.78 -9.64 32.74
C GLY A 248 -5.06 -8.80 32.60
N VAL A 249 -5.46 -8.43 31.39
CA VAL A 249 -6.71 -7.71 31.14
C VAL A 249 -7.85 -8.72 31.14
N ASN A 250 -8.80 -8.56 32.07
CA ASN A 250 -10.01 -9.39 32.09
C ASN A 250 -10.86 -9.10 30.85
N ILE A 251 -11.02 -10.12 30.00
CA ILE A 251 -11.82 -10.12 28.78
C ILE A 251 -12.85 -11.26 28.79
N ASP A 252 -13.08 -11.89 29.95
CA ASP A 252 -13.81 -13.16 30.07
C ASP A 252 -15.32 -13.02 29.79
N ASN A 253 -15.88 -11.80 29.89
CA ASN A 253 -17.27 -11.52 29.50
C ASN A 253 -17.46 -11.30 27.98
N HIS A 254 -16.39 -11.49 27.20
CA HIS A 254 -16.21 -10.88 25.88
C HIS A 254 -15.42 -11.73 24.89
N LEU A 255 -14.77 -12.81 25.35
CA LEU A 255 -14.35 -13.90 24.49
C LEU A 255 -15.62 -14.57 23.93
N PRO A 256 -15.70 -14.91 22.63
CA PRO A 256 -16.81 -15.73 22.15
C PRO A 256 -16.85 -17.02 22.98
N ASP A 257 -18.03 -17.32 23.53
CA ASP A 257 -18.33 -18.61 24.17
C ASP A 257 -18.17 -19.71 23.11
N ILE A 258 -16.95 -20.20 22.94
CA ILE A 258 -16.70 -21.44 22.25
C ILE A 258 -16.87 -22.50 23.34
N PRO A 259 -17.89 -23.38 23.26
CA PRO A 259 -18.14 -24.38 24.30
C PRO A 259 -17.00 -25.40 24.29
N PHE A 260 -15.95 -25.12 25.05
CA PHE A 260 -14.80 -26.00 25.24
C PHE A 260 -15.21 -27.13 26.18
N SER A 261 -15.90 -28.12 25.63
CA SER A 261 -16.16 -29.38 26.32
C SER A 261 -15.07 -30.38 25.96
N LYS A 262 -14.70 -31.26 26.89
CA LYS A 262 -13.81 -32.41 26.63
C LYS A 262 -14.25 -33.19 25.37
N GLN A 263 -15.56 -33.29 25.16
CA GLN A 263 -16.18 -33.96 24.02
C GLN A 263 -15.79 -33.34 22.66
N LEU A 264 -15.52 -32.03 22.60
CA LEU A 264 -15.06 -31.38 21.36
C LEU A 264 -13.62 -31.81 21.00
N TYR A 265 -12.70 -31.88 21.96
CA TYR A 265 -11.33 -32.29 21.69
C TYR A 265 -11.21 -33.79 21.38
N ASP A 266 -12.08 -34.62 21.97
CA ASP A 266 -12.08 -36.07 21.75
C ASP A 266 -12.24 -36.42 20.26
N GLU A 267 -12.99 -35.63 19.47
CA GLU A 267 -13.15 -35.86 18.02
C GLU A 267 -11.86 -35.64 17.23
N HIS A 268 -10.99 -34.75 17.73
CA HIS A 268 -9.77 -34.30 17.08
C HIS A 268 -8.58 -35.21 17.35
N ILE A 269 -8.66 -36.04 18.40
CA ILE A 269 -7.65 -37.04 18.76
C ILE A 269 -7.43 -38.02 17.61
N GLY A 270 -6.17 -38.38 17.38
CA GLY A 270 -5.80 -39.40 16.40
C GLY A 270 -4.38 -39.22 15.87
N THR A 271 -4.00 -40.15 14.99
CA THR A 271 -2.76 -40.08 14.24
C THR A 271 -3.04 -39.53 12.85
N TYR A 272 -2.29 -38.51 12.44
CA TYR A 272 -2.41 -37.87 11.14
C TYR A 272 -1.13 -38.07 10.34
N ILE A 273 -1.27 -38.54 9.10
CA ILE A 273 -0.16 -38.90 8.24
C ILE A 273 0.11 -37.75 7.28
N MET A 274 1.31 -37.19 7.37
CA MET A 274 1.81 -36.09 6.56
C MET A 274 3.00 -36.61 5.75
N ASN A 275 2.80 -36.90 4.46
CA ASN A 275 3.77 -37.60 3.62
C ASN A 275 4.21 -38.96 4.21
N VAL A 276 5.45 -39.07 4.71
CA VAL A 276 6.03 -40.28 5.33
C VAL A 276 6.07 -40.21 6.86
N GLU A 277 5.57 -39.13 7.46
CA GLU A 277 5.63 -38.87 8.90
C GLU A 277 4.24 -38.92 9.54
N ALA A 278 4.20 -39.26 10.81
CA ALA A 278 2.98 -39.37 11.59
C ALA A 278 3.01 -38.41 12.78
N VAL A 279 1.95 -37.62 12.90
CA VAL A 279 1.71 -36.68 14.00
C VAL A 279 0.62 -37.25 14.89
N GLN A 280 0.82 -37.25 16.21
CA GLN A 280 -0.16 -37.74 17.16
C GLN A 280 -0.76 -36.56 17.93
N LEU A 281 -2.09 -36.49 17.96
CA LEU A 281 -2.81 -35.48 18.72
C LEU A 281 -3.41 -36.13 19.97
N THR A 282 -3.06 -35.61 21.14
CA THR A 282 -3.52 -36.08 22.47
C THR A 282 -4.20 -34.96 23.25
N VAL A 283 -4.97 -35.33 24.27
CA VAL A 283 -5.65 -34.37 25.15
C VAL A 283 -5.21 -34.61 26.57
N ASP A 284 -4.70 -33.57 27.22
CA ASP A 284 -4.40 -33.56 28.66
C ASP A 284 -4.92 -32.27 29.29
N GLU A 285 -5.50 -32.37 30.50
CA GLU A 285 -6.09 -31.26 31.26
C GLU A 285 -6.98 -30.29 30.43
N GLN A 286 -7.78 -30.81 29.48
CA GLN A 286 -8.62 -30.01 28.56
C GLN A 286 -7.84 -29.15 27.54
N LYS A 287 -6.61 -29.54 27.22
CA LYS A 287 -5.79 -28.92 26.18
C LYS A 287 -5.47 -29.96 25.12
N LEU A 288 -5.42 -29.52 23.86
CA LEU A 288 -5.01 -30.36 22.75
C LEU A 288 -3.49 -30.22 22.57
N TRP A 289 -2.80 -31.34 22.55
CA TRP A 289 -1.36 -31.41 22.42
C TRP A 289 -0.98 -32.13 21.14
N VAL A 290 0.10 -31.70 20.53
CA VAL A 290 0.77 -32.43 19.46
C VAL A 290 1.97 -33.15 20.06
N GLU A 291 1.95 -34.48 19.99
CA GLU A 291 3.08 -35.38 20.21
C GLU A 291 3.66 -35.76 18.84
N GLU A 292 4.92 -35.44 18.57
CA GLU A 292 5.53 -35.77 17.28
C GLU A 292 6.80 -36.63 17.34
N GLY A 293 7.00 -37.32 16.21
CA GLY A 293 8.16 -38.14 15.86
C GLY A 293 9.41 -37.36 15.44
N PRO A 294 10.37 -38.00 14.73
CA PRO A 294 11.76 -37.53 14.64
C PRO A 294 12.04 -36.13 14.05
N ALA A 295 11.08 -35.49 13.38
CA ALA A 295 11.24 -34.19 12.72
C ALA A 295 11.15 -32.97 13.64
N THR A 296 10.46 -33.06 14.79
CA THR A 296 10.26 -31.97 15.76
C THR A 296 11.06 -32.11 17.06
N GLN A 297 12.00 -33.06 17.11
CA GLN A 297 12.95 -33.24 18.22
C GLN A 297 12.32 -33.51 19.61
N GLY A 298 11.08 -34.03 19.67
CA GLY A 298 10.50 -34.56 20.91
C GLY A 298 9.97 -33.51 21.90
N LEU A 299 9.47 -32.37 21.41
CA LEU A 299 8.79 -31.36 22.22
C LEU A 299 7.27 -31.54 22.14
N GLU A 300 6.59 -31.57 23.29
CA GLU A 300 5.13 -31.46 23.39
C GLU A 300 4.69 -30.02 23.09
N LEU A 301 3.81 -29.83 22.11
CA LEU A 301 3.34 -28.51 21.70
C LEU A 301 1.84 -28.33 22.01
N GLU A 302 1.50 -27.28 22.78
CA GLU A 302 0.12 -26.95 23.13
C GLU A 302 -0.59 -26.25 21.95
N LEU A 303 -1.69 -26.81 21.48
CA LEU A 303 -2.55 -26.21 20.46
C LEU A 303 -3.67 -25.40 21.08
N PHE A 304 -3.75 -24.13 20.70
CA PHE A 304 -4.79 -23.21 21.13
C PHE A 304 -5.96 -23.25 20.15
N PRO A 305 -7.17 -23.58 20.57
CA PRO A 305 -8.32 -23.58 19.68
C PRO A 305 -8.65 -22.17 19.23
N ILE A 306 -8.92 -22.01 17.93
CA ILE A 306 -9.33 -20.77 17.28
C ILE A 306 -10.68 -20.92 16.56
N GLY A 307 -11.28 -22.11 16.59
CA GLY A 307 -12.60 -22.48 16.06
C GLY A 307 -12.94 -23.93 16.42
N ILE A 308 -14.10 -24.44 16.00
CA ILE A 308 -14.54 -25.83 16.27
C ILE A 308 -13.50 -26.84 15.74
N ASP A 309 -13.04 -26.62 14.51
CA ASP A 309 -12.09 -27.47 13.79
C ASP A 309 -10.79 -26.69 13.46
N GLN A 310 -10.47 -25.63 14.21
CA GLN A 310 -9.30 -24.78 13.92
C GLN A 310 -8.48 -24.53 15.18
N PHE A 311 -7.17 -24.65 15.07
CA PHE A 311 -6.22 -24.54 16.18
C PHE A 311 -4.97 -23.76 15.75
N TYR A 312 -4.22 -23.26 16.72
CA TYR A 312 -3.02 -22.46 16.50
C TYR A 312 -1.93 -22.79 17.51
N HIS A 313 -0.71 -23.01 17.04
CA HIS A 313 0.47 -23.12 17.88
C HIS A 313 1.20 -21.77 17.93
N MET A 314 1.25 -21.15 19.11
CA MET A 314 1.73 -19.77 19.26
C MET A 314 3.23 -19.60 18.98
N LYS A 315 4.07 -20.57 19.37
CA LYS A 315 5.52 -20.44 19.29
C LYS A 315 6.02 -20.57 17.86
N ASP A 316 5.47 -21.54 17.12
CA ASP A 316 5.90 -21.84 15.75
C ASP A 316 4.99 -21.19 14.70
N LYS A 317 4.00 -20.40 15.14
CA LYS A 317 3.02 -19.68 14.30
C LYS A 317 2.26 -20.58 13.33
N VAL A 318 2.02 -21.82 13.73
CA VAL A 318 1.37 -22.84 12.90
C VAL A 318 -0.14 -22.78 13.10
N LYS A 319 -0.89 -22.70 12.00
CA LYS A 319 -2.35 -22.84 12.05
C LYS A 319 -2.75 -24.23 11.57
N ILE A 320 -3.61 -24.90 12.32
CA ILE A 320 -4.14 -26.23 12.00
C ILE A 320 -5.63 -26.10 11.73
N THR A 321 -6.11 -26.65 10.62
CA THR A 321 -7.53 -26.70 10.27
C THR A 321 -7.92 -28.15 9.99
N PHE A 322 -8.81 -28.70 10.79
CA PHE A 322 -9.34 -30.05 10.60
C PHE A 322 -10.37 -30.05 9.48
N ARG A 323 -10.31 -31.10 8.67
CA ARG A 323 -11.22 -31.36 7.55
C ARG A 323 -12.18 -32.45 7.97
N ARG A 324 -13.43 -32.33 7.51
CA ARG A 324 -14.49 -33.31 7.77
C ARG A 324 -15.04 -33.87 6.47
N GLU A 325 -15.27 -35.18 6.47
CA GLU A 325 -16.00 -35.91 5.42
C GLU A 325 -17.15 -36.68 6.08
N ASN A 326 -18.38 -36.49 5.60
CA ASN A 326 -19.60 -37.09 6.18
C ASN A 326 -19.82 -36.82 7.69
N GLY A 327 -19.32 -35.68 8.19
CA GLY A 327 -19.45 -35.27 9.59
C GLY A 327 -18.31 -35.73 10.51
N GLU A 328 -17.44 -36.62 10.04
CA GLU A 328 -16.27 -37.11 10.77
C GLU A 328 -14.99 -36.44 10.29
N ILE A 329 -14.01 -36.26 11.18
CA ILE A 329 -12.71 -35.70 10.82
C ILE A 329 -11.92 -36.71 9.98
N ASP A 330 -11.60 -36.35 8.73
CA ASP A 330 -10.88 -37.20 7.77
C ASP A 330 -9.40 -36.78 7.60
N GLY A 331 -9.03 -35.59 8.08
CA GLY A 331 -7.66 -35.08 7.99
C GLY A 331 -7.51 -33.68 8.59
N LEU A 332 -6.34 -33.08 8.37
CA LEU A 332 -6.06 -31.72 8.76
C LEU A 332 -5.15 -31.02 7.73
N ASP A 333 -5.19 -29.70 7.73
CA ASP A 333 -4.33 -28.81 6.95
C ASP A 333 -3.48 -28.00 7.94
N VAL A 334 -2.16 -28.05 7.76
CA VAL A 334 -1.16 -27.30 8.53
C VAL A 334 -0.68 -26.13 7.68
N GLU A 335 -0.92 -24.91 8.15
CA GLU A 335 -0.47 -23.68 7.50
C GLU A 335 0.73 -23.10 8.25
N ILE A 336 1.86 -22.99 7.55
CA ILE A 336 3.12 -22.43 8.04
C ILE A 336 3.62 -21.41 7.02
N ASP A 337 3.79 -20.15 7.43
CA ASP A 337 4.27 -19.06 6.57
C ASP A 337 3.55 -18.95 5.20
N GLY A 338 2.24 -19.24 5.19
CA GLY A 338 1.38 -19.18 4.00
C GLY A 338 1.44 -20.41 3.08
N GLN A 339 2.21 -21.43 3.43
CA GLN A 339 2.19 -22.74 2.76
C GLN A 339 1.27 -23.71 3.49
N ILE A 340 0.48 -24.50 2.75
CA ILE A 340 -0.45 -25.48 3.30
C ILE A 340 0.10 -26.88 3.06
N ILE A 341 0.29 -27.63 4.14
CA ILE A 341 0.65 -29.05 4.13
C ILE A 341 -0.57 -29.86 4.58
N ARG A 342 -0.94 -30.88 3.82
CA ARG A 342 -2.13 -31.70 4.11
C ARG A 342 -1.73 -33.01 4.76
N ALA A 343 -2.47 -33.37 5.81
CA ALA A 343 -2.37 -34.66 6.47
C ALA A 343 -3.72 -35.38 6.45
N SER A 344 -3.69 -36.71 6.30
CA SER A 344 -4.89 -37.56 6.35
C SER A 344 -4.96 -38.25 7.71
N LYS A 345 -6.16 -38.33 8.30
CA LYS A 345 -6.37 -39.07 9.55
C LYS A 345 -6.18 -40.56 9.27
N ARG A 346 -5.30 -41.20 10.01
CA ARG A 346 -5.10 -42.65 9.95
C ARG A 346 -6.37 -43.31 10.46
N LYS A 347 -7.04 -44.08 9.61
CA LYS A 347 -8.18 -44.90 10.03
C LYS A 347 -7.68 -45.96 11.04
N PRO A 348 -8.48 -46.26 12.09
CA PRO A 348 -8.11 -47.25 13.10
C PRO A 348 -7.83 -48.63 12.51
#